data_AF-A0A392SUZ2-F1
#
_entry.id   AF-A0A392SUZ2-F1
#
_cell.length_a   1.000
_cell.length_b   1.000
_cell.length_c   1.000
_cell.angle_alpha   90.00
_cell.angle_beta   90.00
_cell.angle_gamma   90.00
#
_symmetry.space_group_name_H-M   'P 1'
#
loop_
_entity.id
_entity.type
_entity.pdbx_description
1 polymer ?
#
loop_
_entity_poly.entity_id
_entity_poly.type
_entity_poly.pdbx_seq_one_letter_code
_entity_poly.pdbx_strand_id
1 'polypeptide(L)'
;MENSGLVNMLCDDKYEDLGRMYTLFRRVTDGLLKIREVMTSHIRESGKQLVTDPERLKDPVEFVQRLLDEKDKYDKIINLPFNND
;
A
#
# COMPACT_ATOMS: atom_id res chain seq x y z
N MET A 1 -7.02 -7.42 8.69
CA MET A 1 -6.04 -7.24 9.78
C MET A 1 -5.93 -5.76 10.07
N GLU A 2 -6.91 -5.20 10.77
CA GLU A 2 -6.72 -3.91 11.43
C GLU A 2 -5.65 -4.15 12.51
N ASN A 3 -4.64 -3.28 12.61
CA ASN A 3 -3.47 -3.39 13.50
C ASN A 3 -2.29 -4.26 13.01
N SER A 4 -2.19 -4.58 11.72
CA SER A 4 -0.93 -5.12 11.20
C SER A 4 0.13 -4.01 11.16
N GLY A 5 1.35 -4.31 11.61
CA GLY A 5 2.47 -3.36 11.54
C GLY A 5 2.75 -2.88 10.11
N LEU A 6 2.53 -3.76 9.11
CA LEU A 6 2.66 -3.42 7.69
C LEU A 6 1.67 -2.33 7.28
N VAL A 7 0.38 -2.46 7.61
CA VAL A 7 -0.63 -1.46 7.24
C VAL A 7 -0.31 -0.10 7.83
N ASN A 8 0.09 -0.05 9.11
CA ASN A 8 0.50 1.21 9.74
C ASN A 8 1.70 1.85 9.02
N MET A 9 2.67 1.05 8.60
CA MET A 9 3.83 1.55 7.85
C MET A 9 3.47 2.03 6.44
N LEU A 10 2.49 1.39 5.78
CA LEU A 10 1.96 1.84 4.49
C LEU A 10 1.22 3.18 4.65
N CYS A 11 0.37 3.33 5.66
CA CYS A 11 -0.38 4.56 5.93
C CYS A 11 0.56 5.72 6.27
N ASP A 12 1.55 5.49 7.14
CA ASP A 12 2.46 6.52 7.67
C ASP A 12 3.67 6.82 6.76
N ASP A 13 3.73 6.23 5.56
CA ASP A 13 4.85 6.40 4.61
C ASP A 13 6.24 6.07 5.21
N LYS A 14 6.29 5.03 6.05
CA LYS A 14 7.51 4.58 6.74
C LYS A 14 8.40 3.72 5.82
N TYR A 15 8.89 4.29 4.73
CA TYR A 15 9.63 3.56 3.68
C TYR A 15 10.87 2.80 4.21
N GLU A 16 11.64 3.39 5.11
CA GLU A 16 12.82 2.72 5.68
C GLU A 16 12.44 1.52 6.56
N ASP A 17 11.36 1.64 7.34
CA ASP A 17 10.83 0.52 8.14
C ASP A 17 10.25 -0.57 7.23
N LEU A 18 9.56 -0.18 6.14
CA LEU A 18 9.06 -1.11 5.12
C LEU A 18 10.21 -1.92 4.50
N GLY A 19 11.34 -1.28 4.17
CA GLY A 19 12.50 -1.97 3.62
C GLY A 19 13.13 -2.95 4.62
N ARG A 20 13.20 -2.56 5.91
CA ARG A 20 13.65 -3.44 6.99
C ARG A 20 12.71 -4.63 7.20
N MET A 21 11.40 -4.40 7.22
CA MET A 21 10.39 -5.45 7.33
C MET A 21 10.47 -6.41 6.15
N TYR A 22 10.55 -5.89 4.92
CA TYR A 22 10.67 -6.71 3.72
C TYR A 22 11.92 -7.58 3.72
N THR A 23 13.08 -7.00 4.10
CA THR A 23 14.34 -7.74 4.24
C THR A 23 14.26 -8.86 5.29
N LEU A 24 13.52 -8.64 6.38
CA LEU A 24 13.31 -9.65 7.42
C LEU A 24 12.41 -10.79 6.91
N PHE A 25 11.27 -10.45 6.32
CA PHE A 25 10.28 -11.43 5.83
C PHE A 25 10.80 -12.23 4.63
N ARG A 26 11.72 -11.68 3.83
CA ARG A 26 12.43 -12.42 2.77
C ARG A 26 13.17 -13.66 3.29
N ARG A 27 13.55 -13.70 4.57
CA ARG A 27 14.27 -14.83 5.19
C ARG A 27 13.35 -15.96 5.66
N VAL A 28 12.03 -15.74 5.64
CA VAL A 28 11.03 -16.68 6.12
C VAL A 28 10.30 -17.28 4.92
N THR A 29 10.09 -18.59 4.91
CA THR A 29 9.26 -19.26 3.91
C THR A 29 7.89 -18.58 3.85
N ASP A 30 7.44 -18.22 2.64
CA ASP A 30 6.20 -17.50 2.36
C ASP A 30 6.07 -16.10 3.02
N GLY A 31 7.14 -15.56 3.60
CA GLY A 31 7.11 -14.25 4.25
C GLY A 31 6.76 -13.12 3.27
N LEU A 32 7.37 -13.12 2.08
CA LEU A 32 7.05 -12.14 1.04
C LEU A 32 5.64 -12.34 0.45
N LEU A 33 5.19 -13.59 0.33
CA LEU A 33 3.80 -13.89 -0.05
C LEU A 33 2.85 -13.22 0.94
N LYS A 34 3.15 -13.28 2.24
CA LYS A 34 2.31 -12.65 3.25
C LYS A 34 2.28 -11.12 3.16
N ILE A 35 3.43 -10.49 2.88
CA ILE A 35 3.50 -9.05 2.62
C ILE A 35 2.61 -8.69 1.42
N ARG A 36 2.74 -9.42 0.31
CA ARG A 36 1.94 -9.20 -0.90
C ARG A 36 0.45 -9.34 -0.65
N GLU A 37 0.02 -10.35 0.10
CA GLU A 37 -1.39 -10.56 0.44
C GLU A 37 -1.96 -9.38 1.22
N VAL A 38 -1.27 -8.94 2.28
CA VAL A 38 -1.73 -7.86 3.14
C VAL A 38 -1.74 -6.53 2.39
N MET A 39 -0.69 -6.24 1.60
CA MET A 39 -0.63 -5.05 0.76
C MET A 39 -1.75 -5.04 -0.29
N THR A 40 -1.99 -6.16 -0.99
CA THR A 40 -3.07 -6.29 -1.98
C THR A 40 -4.44 -6.07 -1.33
N SER A 41 -4.66 -6.65 -0.15
CA SER A 41 -5.91 -6.46 0.59
C SER A 41 -6.11 -5.01 0.99
N HIS A 42 -5.04 -4.32 1.43
CA HIS A 42 -5.11 -2.92 1.83
C HIS A 42 -5.40 -2.01 0.63
N ILE A 43 -4.69 -2.16 -0.49
CA ILE A 43 -4.92 -1.40 -1.72
C ILE A 43 -6.37 -1.55 -2.20
N ARG A 44 -6.90 -2.78 -2.19
CA ARG A 44 -8.29 -3.05 -2.61
C ARG A 44 -9.30 -2.35 -1.71
N GLU A 45 -9.09 -2.37 -0.40
CA GLU A 45 -9.98 -1.73 0.56
C GLU A 45 -9.91 -0.19 0.42
N SER A 46 -8.72 0.38 0.36
CA SER A 46 -8.51 1.83 0.16
C SER A 46 -9.12 2.30 -1.17
N GLY A 47 -8.89 1.55 -2.26
CA GLY A 47 -9.47 1.83 -3.57
C GLY A 47 -11.01 1.73 -3.57
N LYS A 48 -11.57 0.75 -2.85
CA LYS A 48 -13.03 0.63 -2.67
C LYS A 48 -13.60 1.85 -1.97
N GLN A 49 -12.98 2.29 -0.86
CA GLN A 49 -13.43 3.47 -0.12
C GLN A 49 -13.38 4.73 -0.98
N LEU A 50 -12.35 4.88 -1.82
CA LEU A 50 -12.22 5.98 -2.77
C LEU A 50 -13.37 6.03 -3.79
N VAL A 51 -13.80 4.88 -4.34
CA VAL A 51 -14.84 4.83 -5.39
C VAL A 51 -16.26 4.87 -4.81
N THR A 52 -16.45 4.47 -3.55
CA THR A 52 -17.79 4.40 -2.94
C THR A 52 -18.24 5.69 -2.25
N ASP A 53 -17.33 6.62 -1.99
CA ASP A 53 -17.62 7.88 -1.31
C ASP A 53 -18.34 8.86 -2.26
N PRO A 54 -19.65 9.12 -2.07
CA PRO A 54 -20.44 9.94 -3.00
C PRO A 54 -19.95 11.39 -3.08
N GLU A 55 -19.31 11.92 -2.03
CA GLU A 55 -18.74 13.27 -2.05
C GLU A 55 -17.51 13.35 -2.95
N ARG A 56 -16.70 12.27 -3.01
CA ARG A 56 -15.51 12.20 -3.86
C ARG A 56 -15.82 12.08 -5.34
N LEU A 57 -17.02 11.61 -5.69
CA LEU A 57 -17.47 11.49 -7.08
C LEU A 57 -17.93 12.82 -7.68
N LYS A 58 -18.08 13.88 -6.86
CA LYS A 58 -18.52 15.20 -7.32
C LYS A 58 -17.43 15.97 -8.07
N ASP A 59 -16.16 15.65 -7.82
CA ASP A 59 -15.01 16.22 -8.52
C ASP A 59 -14.22 15.09 -9.23
N PRO A 60 -14.47 14.84 -10.52
CA PRO A 60 -13.78 13.81 -11.27
C PRO A 60 -12.27 14.02 -11.37
N VAL A 61 -11.80 15.28 -11.37
CA VAL A 61 -10.37 15.58 -11.49
C VAL A 61 -9.67 15.26 -10.17
N GLU A 62 -10.23 15.69 -9.05
CA GLU A 62 -9.71 15.34 -7.73
C GLU A 62 -9.74 13.83 -7.49
N PHE A 63 -10.82 13.16 -7.90
CA PHE A 63 -10.94 11.71 -7.81
C PHE A 63 -9.82 10.99 -8.58
N VAL A 64 -9.60 11.36 -9.84
CA VAL A 64 -8.53 10.77 -10.66
C VAL A 64 -7.15 11.08 -10.08
N GLN A 65 -6.93 12.31 -9.60
CA GLN A 65 -5.66 12.69 -8.99
C GLN A 65 -5.36 11.82 -7.76
N ARG A 66 -6.34 11.58 -6.88
CA ARG A 66 -6.17 10.70 -5.71
C ARG A 66 -5.83 9.26 -6.10
N LEU A 67 -6.40 8.73 -7.19
CA LEU A 67 -6.06 7.40 -7.70
C LEU A 67 -4.61 7.34 -8.21
N LEU A 68 -4.17 8.39 -8.91
CA LEU A 68 -2.79 8.50 -9.38
C LEU A 68 -1.82 8.60 -8.21
N ASP A 69 -2.14 9.40 -7.19
CA ASP A 69 -1.32 9.57 -6.00
C ASP A 69 -1.17 8.25 -5.22
N GLU A 70 -2.27 7.48 -5.05
CA GLU A 70 -2.22 6.15 -4.44
C GLU A 70 -1.35 5.19 -5.24
N LYS A 71 -1.52 5.14 -6.57
CA LYS A 71 -0.69 4.31 -7.45
C LYS A 71 0.79 4.69 -7.30
N ASP A 72 1.12 5.98 -7.36
CA ASP A 72 2.51 6.45 -7.29
C ASP A 72 3.13 6.15 -5.92
N LYS A 73 2.34 6.20 -4.84
CA LYS A 73 2.77 5.76 -3.50
C LYS A 73 3.17 4.30 -3.48
N TYR A 74 2.35 3.39 -4.02
CA TYR A 74 2.69 1.96 -4.02
C TYR A 74 3.83 1.62 -4.98
N ASP A 75 3.92 2.28 -6.14
CA ASP A 75 5.06 2.15 -7.03
C ASP A 75 6.37 2.54 -6.34
N LYS A 76 6.36 3.65 -5.58
CA LYS A 76 7.51 4.05 -4.78
C LYS A 76 7.90 3.00 -3.73
N ILE A 77 6.92 2.35 -3.10
CA ILE A 77 7.16 1.28 -2.11
C ILE A 77 7.80 0.06 -2.77
N ILE A 78 7.30 -0.34 -3.95
CA ILE A 78 7.85 -1.46 -4.71
C ILE A 78 9.28 -1.15 -5.16
N ASN A 79 9.50 0.05 -5.72
CA ASN A 79 10.77 0.42 -6.31
C ASN A 79 11.89 0.63 -5.28
N LEU A 80 11.55 1.24 -4.13
CA LEU A 80 12.52 1.61 -3.10
C LEU A 80 12.61 0.54 -1.98
N PRO A 81 11.66 0.43 -1.03
CA PRO A 81 11.68 -0.60 0.01
C PRO A 81 11.85 -2.05 -0.50
N PHE A 82 11.19 -2.42 -1.60
CA PHE A 82 11.13 -3.82 -2.03
C PHE A 82 12.13 -4.15 -3.16
N ASN A 83 12.90 -3.17 -3.64
CA ASN A 83 13.92 -3.33 -4.68
C ASN A 83 13.39 -3.84 -6.03
N ASN A 84 12.20 -3.39 -6.45
CA ASN A 84 11.52 -3.80 -7.69
C ASN A 84 11.11 -5.28 -7.76
N ASP A 85 10.91 -5.93 -6.61
CA ASP A 85 10.34 -7.28 -6.48
C ASP A 85 8.85 -7.19 -6.12
#